data_AF-A0A525NJX2-F1
#
_entry.id   AF-A0A525NJX2-F1
#
_cell.length_a   1.000
_cell.length_b   1.000
_cell.length_c   1.000
_cell.angle_alpha   90.00
_cell.angle_beta   90.00
_cell.angle_gamma   90.00
#
_symmetry.space_group_name_H-M   'P 1'
#
loop_
_entity.id
_entity.type
_entity.pdbx_description
1 polymer ?
#
loop_
_entity_poly.entity_id
_entity_poly.type
_entity_poly.pdbx_seq_one_letter_code
_entity_poly.pdbx_strand_id
1 'polypeptide(L)'
;MEALTWTGALTWLNPILGLSAAIMVAAYTAQIVVSVMPRAGLRSAGGDVASVDRGPGGVFAKTGSYAFWASIVLILIYVLAGIFVGPTAGIVGAISRQLLPVWLALVVTFAVSVVFKRKLGLYGKLFDSTVGMIGFALVMFWVFTGIFGGVFDLLVTHDSLSQVSGMKNKLPGTPLAR
;
A
#
# COMPACT_ATOMS: atom_id res chain seq x y z
N MET A 1 -18.57 -25.62 1.20
CA MET A 1 -17.51 -24.61 1.44
C MET A 1 -18.20 -23.29 1.67
N GLU A 2 -17.89 -22.59 2.76
CA GLU A 2 -18.40 -21.22 2.94
C GLU A 2 -17.86 -20.33 1.83
N ALA A 3 -18.65 -19.33 1.42
CA ALA A 3 -18.26 -18.44 0.32
C ALA A 3 -17.04 -17.61 0.72
N LEU A 4 -16.01 -17.58 -0.13
CA LEU A 4 -14.83 -16.74 0.07
C LEU A 4 -15.24 -15.26 0.01
N THR A 5 -14.93 -14.52 1.07
CA THR A 5 -15.18 -13.08 1.15
C THR A 5 -13.86 -12.30 1.19
N TRP A 6 -13.85 -11.11 0.60
CA TRP A 6 -12.66 -10.26 0.60
C TRP A 6 -12.34 -9.71 1.98
N THR A 7 -13.35 -9.24 2.72
CA THR A 7 -13.17 -8.55 4.01
C THR A 7 -13.92 -9.18 5.19
N GLY A 8 -14.71 -10.24 4.98
CA GLY A 8 -15.32 -11.05 6.05
C GLY A 8 -15.94 -10.23 7.20
N ALA A 9 -15.50 -10.49 8.43
CA ALA A 9 -15.93 -9.78 9.63
C ALA A 9 -15.68 -8.25 9.60
N LEU A 10 -14.79 -7.76 8.74
CA LEU A 10 -14.47 -6.34 8.57
C LEU A 10 -15.32 -5.65 7.49
N THR A 11 -16.32 -6.33 6.92
CA THR A 11 -17.19 -5.78 5.86
C THR A 11 -17.83 -4.42 6.23
N TRP A 12 -18.05 -4.15 7.52
CA TRP A 12 -18.58 -2.87 7.99
C TRP A 12 -17.67 -1.66 7.71
N LEU A 13 -16.36 -1.87 7.49
CA LEU A 13 -15.41 -0.83 7.08
C LEU A 13 -15.49 -0.52 5.57
N ASN A 14 -16.05 -1.43 4.75
CA ASN A 14 -16.18 -1.24 3.29
C ASN A 14 -16.88 0.08 2.91
N PRO A 15 -18.09 0.42 3.44
CA PRO A 15 -18.76 1.65 3.05
C PRO A 15 -17.98 2.91 3.46
N ILE A 16 -17.28 2.88 4.59
CA ILE A 16 -16.51 4.02 5.11
C ILE A 16 -15.29 4.26 4.21
N LEU A 17 -14.55 3.18 3.90
CA LEU A 17 -13.41 3.25 2.98
C LEU A 17 -13.86 3.66 1.57
N GLY A 18 -14.95 3.08 1.08
CA GLY A 18 -15.53 3.41 -0.23
C GLY A 18 -15.93 4.88 -0.34
N LEU A 19 -16.59 5.42 0.68
CA LEU A 19 -16.97 6.83 0.72
C LEU A 19 -15.74 7.75 0.77
N SER A 20 -14.76 7.45 1.63
CA SER A 20 -13.52 8.21 1.73
C SER A 20 -12.77 8.23 0.39
N ALA A 21 -12.64 7.07 -0.26
CA ALA A 21 -12.01 6.96 -1.57
C ALA A 21 -12.81 7.70 -2.67
N ALA A 22 -14.15 7.63 -2.64
CA ALA A 22 -15.00 8.35 -3.58
C ALA A 22 -14.85 9.87 -3.44
N ILE A 23 -14.82 10.39 -2.20
CA ILE A 23 -14.58 11.81 -1.93
C ILE A 23 -13.18 12.22 -2.41
N MET A 24 -12.17 11.40 -2.14
CA MET A 24 -10.80 11.63 -2.61
C MET A 24 -10.75 11.75 -4.13
N VAL A 25 -11.33 10.78 -4.86
CA VAL A 25 -11.37 10.78 -6.32
C VAL A 25 -12.14 12.00 -6.82
N ALA A 26 -13.34 12.28 -6.30
CA ALA A 26 -14.14 13.42 -6.73
C ALA A 26 -13.42 14.76 -6.50
N ALA A 27 -12.75 14.93 -5.35
CA ALA A 27 -12.01 16.13 -5.03
C ALA A 27 -10.82 16.34 -5.98
N TYR A 28 -10.04 15.29 -6.26
CA TYR A 28 -8.92 15.40 -7.20
C TYR A 28 -9.38 15.57 -8.65
N THR A 29 -10.48 14.92 -9.06
CA THR A 29 -11.08 15.16 -10.38
C THR A 29 -11.55 16.61 -10.51
N ALA A 30 -12.25 17.15 -9.51
CA ALA A 30 -12.67 18.56 -9.50
C ALA A 30 -11.46 19.51 -9.52
N GLN A 31 -10.40 19.20 -8.78
CA GLN A 31 -9.15 19.95 -8.81
C GLN A 31 -8.53 19.96 -10.20
N ILE A 32 -8.48 18.81 -10.89
CA ILE A 32 -7.95 18.69 -12.25
C ILE A 32 -8.81 19.52 -13.21
N VAL A 33 -10.14 19.42 -13.14
CA VAL A 33 -11.04 20.21 -13.99
C VAL A 33 -10.84 21.71 -13.78
N VAL A 34 -10.78 22.17 -12.54
CA VAL A 34 -10.53 23.59 -12.20
C VAL A 34 -9.12 24.03 -12.62
N SER A 35 -8.15 23.13 -12.67
CA SER A 35 -6.79 23.46 -13.10
C SER A 35 -6.68 23.80 -14.59
N VAL A 36 -7.58 23.27 -15.42
CA VAL A 36 -7.62 23.50 -16.87
C VAL A 36 -8.38 24.79 -17.23
N MET A 37 -9.20 25.32 -16.31
CA MET A 37 -9.99 26.53 -16.57
C MET A 37 -9.10 27.80 -16.58
N PRO A 38 -9.23 28.68 -17.61
CA PRO A 38 -8.53 29.95 -17.65
C PRO A 38 -8.88 30.81 -16.43
N ARG A 39 -7.88 31.13 -15.61
CA ARG A 39 -8.08 31.97 -14.42
C ARG A 39 -8.19 33.42 -14.84
N ALA A 40 -9.42 33.95 -14.87
CA ALA A 40 -9.66 35.38 -15.03
C ALA A 40 -9.17 36.12 -13.78
N GLY A 41 -7.95 36.67 -13.87
CA GLY A 41 -7.44 37.82 -13.10
C GLY A 41 -7.67 37.85 -11.60
N LEU A 42 -6.67 37.41 -10.84
CA LEU A 42 -5.94 38.23 -9.86
C LEU A 42 -4.65 37.46 -9.56
N ARG A 43 -3.65 37.63 -10.45
CA ARG A 43 -2.27 37.35 -10.05
C ARG A 43 -2.03 38.20 -8.81
N SER A 44 -1.71 37.58 -7.66
CA SER A 44 -1.29 38.35 -6.50
C SER A 44 -0.07 39.16 -6.92
N ALA A 45 -0.26 40.47 -7.10
CA ALA A 45 0.82 41.42 -7.19
C ALA A 45 1.44 41.51 -5.80
N GLY A 46 2.40 40.63 -5.53
CA GLY A 46 3.09 40.52 -4.25
C GLY A 46 4.09 39.37 -4.34
N GLY A 47 5.37 39.71 -4.42
CA GLY A 47 6.49 38.79 -4.63
C GLY A 47 6.82 37.94 -3.41
N ASP A 48 5.83 37.23 -2.87
CA ASP A 48 6.03 36.23 -1.82
C ASP A 48 5.73 34.83 -2.37
N VAL A 49 6.67 33.92 -2.18
CA VAL A 49 6.66 32.53 -2.69
C VAL A 49 5.59 31.64 -2.02
N ALA A 50 4.75 32.22 -1.17
CA ALA A 50 3.72 31.56 -0.40
C ALA A 50 2.33 32.18 -0.68
N SER A 51 1.96 32.30 -1.96
CA SER A 51 0.55 32.47 -2.30
C SER A 51 -0.19 31.16 -2.01
N VAL A 52 -0.76 31.05 -0.81
CA VAL A 52 -1.78 30.03 -0.52
C VAL A 52 -2.95 30.31 -1.47
N ASP A 53 -3.07 29.50 -2.52
CA ASP A 53 -4.14 29.62 -3.51
C ASP A 53 -5.48 29.37 -2.79
N ARG A 54 -6.13 30.44 -2.29
CA ARG A 54 -7.44 30.39 -1.63
C ARG A 54 -8.60 30.22 -2.64
N GLY A 55 -8.28 30.01 -3.92
CA GLY A 55 -9.28 29.76 -4.95
C GLY A 55 -9.99 28.41 -4.77
N PRO A 56 -11.05 28.14 -5.58
CA PRO A 56 -11.80 26.88 -5.53
C PRO A 56 -10.90 25.64 -5.65
N GLY A 57 -9.83 25.72 -6.47
CA GLY A 57 -8.84 24.65 -6.61
C GLY A 57 -8.10 24.29 -5.31
N GLY A 58 -7.85 25.27 -4.43
CA GLY A 58 -7.20 25.05 -3.14
C GLY A 58 -8.10 24.32 -2.13
N VAL A 59 -9.41 24.57 -2.17
CA VAL A 59 -10.40 23.86 -1.33
C VAL A 59 -10.50 22.39 -1.77
N PHE A 60 -10.59 22.13 -3.08
CA PHE A 60 -10.60 20.76 -3.61
C PHE A 60 -9.32 20.00 -3.26
N ALA A 61 -8.15 20.64 -3.37
CA ALA A 61 -6.87 20.03 -2.99
C ALA A 61 -6.80 19.67 -1.49
N LYS A 62 -7.28 20.56 -0.62
CA LYS A 62 -7.30 20.33 0.83
C LYS A 62 -8.25 19.20 1.20
N THR A 63 -9.47 19.21 0.66
CA THR A 63 -10.45 18.14 0.86
C THR A 63 -9.93 16.81 0.35
N GLY A 64 -9.34 16.78 -0.85
CA GLY A 64 -8.71 15.59 -1.42
C GLY A 64 -7.58 15.04 -0.56
N SER A 65 -6.72 15.91 -0.02
CA SER A 65 -5.63 15.53 0.88
C SER A 65 -6.14 14.88 2.18
N TYR A 66 -7.19 15.43 2.79
CA TYR A 66 -7.79 14.81 3.98
C TYR A 66 -8.44 13.47 3.67
N ALA A 67 -9.18 13.37 2.57
CA ALA A 67 -9.79 12.12 2.13
C ALA A 67 -8.74 11.06 1.76
N PHE A 68 -7.59 11.48 1.20
CA PHE A 68 -6.44 10.61 0.96
C PHE A 68 -5.89 10.06 2.27
N TRP A 69 -5.54 10.92 3.23
CA TRP A 69 -5.04 10.48 4.53
C TRP A 69 -6.05 9.61 5.29
N ALA A 70 -7.34 9.94 5.25
CA ALA A 70 -8.40 9.12 5.82
C ALA A 70 -8.44 7.72 5.18
N SER A 71 -8.33 7.63 3.85
CA SER A 71 -8.29 6.35 3.14
C SER A 71 -7.07 5.52 3.54
N ILE A 72 -5.89 6.16 3.64
CA ILE A 72 -4.66 5.50 4.12
C ILE A 72 -4.84 4.97 5.54
N VAL A 73 -5.39 5.77 6.46
CA VAL A 73 -5.66 5.34 7.84
C VAL A 73 -6.63 4.15 7.89
N LEU A 74 -7.69 4.18 7.08
CA LEU A 74 -8.64 3.06 6.98
C LEU A 74 -7.99 1.80 6.42
N ILE A 75 -7.09 1.91 5.44
CA ILE A 75 -6.30 0.78 4.94
C ILE A 75 -5.38 0.22 6.03
N LEU A 76 -4.72 1.09 6.80
CA LEU A 76 -3.91 0.66 7.94
C LEU A 76 -4.75 -0.04 9.00
N ILE A 77 -5.95 0.47 9.30
CA ILE A 77 -6.91 -0.20 10.20
C ILE A 77 -7.28 -1.58 9.66
N TYR A 78 -7.50 -1.73 8.35
CA TYR A 78 -7.78 -3.02 7.73
C TYR A 78 -6.64 -4.02 7.94
N VAL A 79 -5.40 -3.60 7.70
CA VAL A 79 -4.22 -4.46 7.86
C VAL A 79 -4.05 -4.85 9.33
N LEU A 80 -4.11 -3.87 10.25
CA LEU A 80 -3.94 -4.11 11.67
C LEU A 80 -5.05 -4.98 12.25
N ALA A 81 -6.32 -4.66 11.99
CA ALA A 81 -7.45 -5.48 12.41
C ALA A 81 -7.39 -6.87 11.78
N GLY A 82 -6.98 -6.98 10.51
CA GLY A 82 -6.75 -8.24 9.81
C GLY A 82 -5.71 -9.13 10.49
N ILE A 83 -4.61 -8.56 11.00
CA ILE A 83 -3.59 -9.29 11.75
C ILE A 83 -4.20 -9.97 13.00
N PHE A 84 -5.05 -9.26 13.76
CA PHE A 84 -5.63 -9.78 14.99
C PHE A 84 -6.82 -10.72 14.76
N VAL A 85 -7.72 -10.36 13.85
CA VAL A 85 -8.94 -11.14 13.54
C VAL A 85 -8.59 -12.40 12.74
N GLY A 86 -7.59 -12.34 11.86
CA GLY A 86 -7.13 -13.47 11.06
C GLY A 86 -8.08 -13.84 9.91
N PRO A 87 -8.20 -15.14 9.55
CA PRO A 87 -8.94 -15.57 8.36
C PRO A 87 -10.45 -15.25 8.36
N THR A 88 -11.05 -14.99 9.52
CA THR A 88 -12.47 -14.60 9.62
C THR A 88 -12.72 -13.18 9.11
N ALA A 89 -11.68 -12.35 8.97
CA ALA A 89 -11.71 -11.08 8.25
C ALA A 89 -11.54 -11.24 6.72
N GLY A 90 -11.76 -12.44 6.19
CA GLY A 90 -11.66 -12.74 4.77
C GLY A 90 -10.22 -12.80 4.27
N ILE A 91 -10.06 -12.67 2.96
CA ILE A 91 -8.77 -12.75 2.26
C ILE A 91 -7.79 -11.71 2.78
N VAL A 92 -8.24 -10.46 2.99
CA VAL A 92 -7.38 -9.38 3.48
C VAL A 92 -6.84 -9.69 4.88
N GLY A 93 -7.67 -10.23 5.78
CA GLY A 93 -7.24 -10.63 7.11
C GLY A 93 -6.24 -11.78 7.09
N ALA A 94 -6.51 -12.81 6.29
CA ALA A 94 -5.62 -13.94 6.11
C ALA A 94 -4.24 -13.52 5.60
N ILE A 95 -4.18 -12.70 4.54
CA ILE A 95 -2.91 -12.17 3.98
C ILE A 95 -2.18 -11.31 5.00
N SER A 96 -2.89 -10.40 5.68
CA SER A 96 -2.28 -9.51 6.68
C SER A 96 -1.60 -10.29 7.80
N ARG A 97 -2.23 -11.39 8.26
CA ARG A 97 -1.68 -12.27 9.29
C ARG A 97 -0.56 -13.17 8.77
N GLN A 98 -0.66 -13.69 7.55
CA GLN A 98 0.39 -14.53 6.94
C GLN A 98 1.71 -13.75 6.80
N LEU A 99 1.63 -12.47 6.44
CA LEU A 99 2.80 -11.60 6.27
C LEU A 99 3.41 -11.09 7.59
N LEU A 100 2.99 -11.61 8.76
CA LEU A 100 3.55 -11.24 10.06
C LEU A 100 5.09 -11.26 10.13
N PRO A 101 5.80 -12.29 9.62
CA PRO A 101 7.26 -12.30 9.62
C PRO A 101 7.86 -11.11 8.86
N VAL A 102 7.25 -10.73 7.74
CA VAL A 102 7.66 -9.60 6.90
C VAL A 102 7.45 -8.27 7.64
N TRP A 103 6.27 -8.08 8.24
CA TRP A 103 5.96 -6.88 9.01
C TRP A 103 6.93 -6.70 10.19
N LEU A 104 7.20 -7.77 10.92
CA LEU A 104 8.11 -7.75 12.06
C LEU A 104 9.54 -7.41 11.62
N ALA A 105 10.03 -8.07 10.56
CA ALA A 105 11.36 -7.79 10.01
C ALA A 105 11.48 -6.32 9.55
N LEU A 106 10.47 -5.79 8.85
CA LEU A 106 10.44 -4.38 8.46
C LEU A 106 10.50 -3.44 9.67
N VAL A 107 9.67 -3.68 10.69
CA VAL A 107 9.64 -2.84 11.90
C VAL A 107 11.00 -2.86 12.60
N VAL A 108 11.61 -4.03 12.76
CA VAL A 108 12.93 -4.16 13.39
C VAL A 108 14.00 -3.45 12.56
N THR A 109 14.05 -3.67 11.25
CA THR A 109 15.01 -3.01 10.37
C THR A 109 14.83 -1.50 10.37
N PHE A 110 13.59 -0.99 10.30
CA PHE A 110 13.32 0.44 10.38
C PHE A 110 13.73 1.03 11.73
N ALA A 111 13.40 0.36 12.84
CA ALA A 111 13.76 0.83 14.17
C ALA A 111 15.28 0.97 14.32
N VAL A 112 16.04 -0.05 13.92
CA VAL A 112 17.51 -0.01 13.93
C VAL A 112 18.03 1.09 13.02
N SER A 113 17.50 1.19 11.80
CA SER A 113 17.96 2.16 10.80
C SER A 113 17.73 3.60 11.25
N VAL A 114 16.59 3.88 11.86
CA VAL A 114 16.24 5.22 12.38
C VAL A 114 17.08 5.58 13.61
N VAL A 115 17.27 4.65 14.55
CA VAL A 115 18.07 4.89 15.77
C VAL A 115 19.53 5.20 15.41
N PHE A 116 20.10 4.46 14.45
CA PHE A 116 21.51 4.58 14.09
C PHE A 116 21.76 5.48 12.87
N LYS A 117 20.75 6.16 12.32
CA LYS A 117 20.89 6.95 11.08
C LYS A 117 22.04 7.96 11.10
N ARG A 118 22.34 8.57 12.25
CA ARG A 118 23.44 9.54 12.41
C ARG A 118 24.84 8.90 12.31
N LYS A 119 24.97 7.58 12.44
CA LYS A 119 26.23 6.83 12.40
C LYS A 119 26.47 6.09 11.08
N LEU A 120 25.45 5.98 10.23
CA LEU A 120 25.45 5.11 9.03
C LEU A 120 25.91 5.85 7.75
N GLY A 121 26.43 7.07 7.86
CA GLY A 121 26.96 7.84 6.73
C GLY A 121 25.93 8.04 5.61
N LEU A 122 26.26 7.57 4.39
CA LEU A 122 25.40 7.70 3.21
C LEU A 122 24.07 6.93 3.35
N TYR A 123 24.06 5.78 4.01
CA TYR A 123 22.82 5.04 4.27
C TYR A 123 21.89 5.83 5.21
N GLY A 124 22.46 6.48 6.21
CA GLY A 124 21.72 7.36 7.12
C GLY A 124 20.99 8.50 6.41
N LYS A 125 21.59 9.07 5.36
CA LYS A 125 20.97 10.13 4.55
C LYS A 125 19.69 9.66 3.84
N LEU A 126 19.57 8.37 3.51
CA LEU A 126 18.33 7.83 2.95
C LEU A 126 17.15 7.96 3.92
N PHE A 127 17.43 7.82 5.22
CA PHE A 127 16.45 7.94 6.30
C PHE A 127 16.19 9.38 6.77
N ASP A 128 16.86 10.37 6.18
CA ASP A 128 16.56 11.78 6.39
C ASP A 128 15.50 12.32 5.39
N SER A 129 15.17 11.55 4.36
CA SER A 129 14.13 11.88 3.37
C SER A 129 12.93 10.93 3.48
N THR A 130 11.72 11.47 3.53
CA THR A 130 10.47 10.68 3.53
C THR A 130 10.33 9.81 2.29
N VAL A 131 10.75 10.33 1.13
CA VAL A 131 10.76 9.57 -0.13
C VAL A 131 11.73 8.39 -0.05
N GLY A 132 12.92 8.60 0.54
CA GLY A 132 13.92 7.56 0.73
C GLY A 132 13.44 6.45 1.66
N MET A 133 12.79 6.81 2.77
CA MET A 133 12.20 5.85 3.70
C MET A 133 11.09 5.02 3.04
N ILE A 134 10.20 5.64 2.27
CA ILE A 134 9.12 4.91 1.58
C ILE A 134 9.70 3.94 0.53
N GLY A 135 10.67 4.40 -0.27
CA GLY A 135 11.35 3.55 -1.25
C GLY A 135 12.06 2.36 -0.59
N PHE A 136 12.75 2.61 0.53
CA PHE A 136 13.39 1.55 1.30
C PHE A 136 12.37 0.55 1.87
N ALA A 137 11.24 1.02 2.42
CA ALA A 137 10.16 0.14 2.90
C ALA A 137 9.64 -0.77 1.80
N LEU A 138 9.38 -0.21 0.61
CA LEU A 138 8.85 -0.97 -0.52
C LEU A 138 9.84 -2.04 -0.99
N VAL A 139 11.13 -1.69 -1.15
CA VAL A 139 12.15 -2.66 -1.58
C VAL A 139 12.35 -3.74 -0.52
N MET A 140 12.51 -3.35 0.76
CA MET A 140 12.73 -4.32 1.83
C MET A 140 11.51 -5.22 2.09
N PHE A 141 10.30 -4.71 1.88
CA PHE A 141 9.08 -5.52 1.95
C PHE A 141 9.17 -6.73 1.01
N TRP A 142 9.55 -6.50 -0.25
CA TRP A 142 9.68 -7.56 -1.24
C TRP A 142 10.89 -8.47 -0.98
N VAL A 143 12.01 -7.91 -0.52
CA VAL A 143 13.18 -8.70 -0.12
C VAL A 143 12.81 -9.68 1.00
N PHE A 144 12.17 -9.21 2.06
CA PHE A 144 11.73 -10.09 3.17
C PHE A 144 10.64 -11.06 2.75
N THR A 145 9.70 -10.64 1.90
CA THR A 145 8.68 -11.55 1.34
C THR A 145 9.32 -12.69 0.55
N GLY A 146 10.32 -12.39 -0.28
CA GLY A 146 11.07 -13.41 -1.02
C GLY A 146 11.86 -14.35 -0.11
N ILE A 147 12.52 -13.81 0.92
CA ILE A 147 13.29 -14.62 1.88
C ILE A 147 12.36 -15.53 2.70
N PHE A 148 11.28 -15.00 3.28
CA PHE A 148 10.36 -15.79 4.10
C PHE A 148 9.46 -16.70 3.27
N GLY A 149 9.19 -16.37 2.02
CA GLY A 149 8.44 -17.24 1.10
C GLY A 149 9.27 -18.34 0.47
N GLY A 150 10.56 -18.09 0.19
CA GLY A 150 11.43 -19.06 -0.50
C GLY A 150 12.37 -19.81 0.42
N VAL A 151 13.19 -19.10 1.21
CA VAL A 151 14.26 -19.73 2.02
C VAL A 151 13.71 -20.43 3.25
N PHE A 152 12.73 -19.81 3.91
CA PHE A 152 12.15 -20.31 5.16
C PHE A 152 10.78 -20.98 5.00
N ASP A 153 10.19 -20.92 3.80
CA ASP A 153 8.88 -21.51 3.48
C ASP A 153 7.75 -21.14 4.49
N LEU A 154 7.79 -19.90 5.01
CA LEU A 154 6.84 -19.41 6.02
C LEU A 154 5.59 -18.79 5.41
N LEU A 155 5.68 -18.31 4.17
CA LEU A 155 4.59 -17.56 3.52
C LEU A 155 3.83 -18.40 2.51
N VAL A 156 4.52 -19.27 1.79
CA VAL A 156 3.95 -20.08 0.70
C VAL A 156 3.15 -21.21 1.32
N THR A 157 1.86 -21.28 0.98
CA THR A 157 0.92 -22.25 1.57
C THR A 157 0.75 -23.52 0.75
N HIS A 158 1.27 -23.52 -0.47
CA HIS A 158 1.16 -24.62 -1.41
C HIS A 158 2.42 -24.68 -2.26
N ASP A 159 2.86 -25.89 -2.60
CA ASP A 159 4.00 -26.06 -3.49
C ASP A 159 3.72 -25.39 -4.83
N SER A 160 4.74 -24.74 -5.38
CA SER A 160 4.65 -24.17 -6.71
C SER A 160 4.36 -25.32 -7.69
N LEU A 161 3.41 -25.11 -8.61
CA LEU A 161 3.09 -26.12 -9.62
C LEU A 161 4.38 -26.57 -10.30
N SER A 162 4.78 -27.81 -10.05
CA SER A 162 5.99 -28.38 -10.64
C SER A 162 5.78 -28.44 -12.15
N GLN A 163 6.46 -27.54 -12.86
CA GLN A 163 6.36 -27.47 -14.30
C GLN A 163 7.24 -28.57 -14.89
N VAL A 164 6.64 -29.69 -15.25
CA VAL A 164 7.32 -30.72 -16.02
C VAL A 164 7.53 -30.18 -17.43
N SER A 165 8.77 -29.81 -17.76
CA SER A 165 9.11 -29.19 -19.06
C SER A 165 8.59 -30.01 -20.26
N GLY A 166 8.61 -31.35 -20.15
CA GLY A 166 8.09 -32.27 -21.17
C GLY A 166 6.57 -32.24 -21.38
N MET A 167 5.82 -31.65 -20.45
CA MET A 167 4.36 -31.49 -20.52
C MET A 167 3.93 -30.12 -21.04
N LYS A 168 4.89 -29.23 -21.36
CA LYS A 168 4.59 -27.94 -21.96
C LYS A 168 3.92 -28.17 -23.33
N ASN A 169 2.68 -27.69 -23.46
CA ASN A 169 1.83 -27.85 -24.66
C ASN A 169 1.37 -29.29 -24.99
N LYS A 170 1.40 -30.23 -24.04
CA LYS A 170 0.82 -31.57 -24.25
C LYS A 170 -0.69 -31.55 -23.96
N LEU A 171 -1.46 -32.37 -24.69
CA LEU A 171 -2.89 -32.49 -24.45
C LEU A 171 -3.15 -33.13 -23.07
N PRO A 172 -4.25 -32.73 -22.40
CA PRO A 172 -4.70 -33.40 -21.17
C PRO A 172 -4.80 -34.91 -21.38
N GLY A 173 -4.23 -35.69 -20.46
CA GLY A 173 -4.21 -37.16 -20.55
C GLY A 173 -2.95 -37.78 -21.18
N THR A 174 -1.99 -36.97 -21.63
CA THR A 174 -0.68 -37.48 -22.06
C THR A 174 0.08 -38.06 -20.86
N PRO A 175 0.54 -39.33 -20.89
CA PRO A 175 1.28 -39.91 -19.78
C PRO A 175 2.62 -39.19 -19.59
N LEU A 176 2.99 -38.97 -18.33
CA LEU A 176 4.32 -38.49 -17.97
C LEU A 176 5.33 -39.57 -18.36
N ALA A 177 6.18 -39.26 -19.35
CA ALA A 177 7.35 -40.09 -19.62
C ALA A 177 8.23 -40.06 -18.37
N ARG A 178 8.55 -41.25 -17.86
CA ARG A 178 9.36 -41.46 -16.66
C ARG A 178 10.74 -40.83 -16.80
#